data_AF-A0A7Z1N3F8-F1
#
_entry.id   AF-A0A7Z1N3F8-F1
#
_cell.length_a   1.000
_cell.length_b   1.000
_cell.length_c   1.000
_cell.angle_alpha   90.00
_cell.angle_beta   90.00
_cell.angle_gamma   90.00
#
_symmetry.space_group_name_H-M   'P 1'
#
loop_
_entity.id
_entity.type
_entity.pdbx_description
1 polymer ?
#
loop_
_entity_poly.entity_id
_entity_poly.type
_entity_poly.pdbx_seq_one_letter_code
_entity_poly.pdbx_strand_id
1 'polypeptide(L)'
;SDLGMSGENNEWKPVIQDKLSQQLLVPNGTMGQRWEEGKKWNLKLETEDGTPIDPMLSMVESDYHVETIQFPYFDSSGDGIFERPIATRTIQLANGEEVKIATVYDLMTSQYGVQRFEHELEATSYDDASSKYTPAWQEQITGIKKELVTKVAKEFAQNAIDTGGRSMIIMGAGINHWFNSDTIYRSILNLVLLCGCQGVNGGGWAHYVGQEKCRPIEGWNTIAFAKDWQGPPRLQNGTSWFYFATDQWKYEESNVDKLRSPLAENIKHQHPADYNVTAARMGWLPSYPQFNKNSLLFGEEAKDEGDDSNEAILQKAIESVKNKDTQFAIEDPDLRKNHPKTLFVWRSNLISSSAKGQEYFMKHLLG
;
A
#
# COMPACT_ATOMS: atom_id res chain seq x y z
N SER A 1 20.56 -4.74 12.91
CA SER A 1 20.03 -5.11 11.58
C SER A 1 20.29 -6.59 11.37
N ASP A 2 19.61 -7.21 10.41
CA ASP A 2 19.82 -8.64 10.09
C ASP A 2 21.23 -8.92 9.54
N LEU A 3 21.92 -7.89 9.03
CA LEU A 3 23.30 -7.97 8.54
C LEU A 3 24.36 -7.51 9.56
N GLY A 4 23.98 -7.23 10.81
CA GLY A 4 24.94 -6.85 11.86
C GLY A 4 25.48 -5.42 11.77
N MET A 5 24.94 -4.61 10.85
CA MET A 5 25.21 -3.17 10.77
C MET A 5 24.68 -2.46 12.04
N SER A 6 25.49 -1.57 12.61
CA SER A 6 25.13 -0.71 13.73
C SER A 6 24.39 0.55 13.25
N GLY A 7 23.48 1.07 14.07
CA GLY A 7 22.70 2.26 13.75
C GLY A 7 21.32 2.26 14.39
N GLU A 8 20.70 3.45 14.44
CA GLU A 8 19.30 3.63 14.83
C GLU A 8 18.36 3.17 13.71
N ASN A 9 17.11 2.82 14.05
CA ASN A 9 16.02 2.48 13.13
C ASN A 9 16.42 1.55 11.96
N ASN A 10 17.32 0.60 12.22
CA ASN A 10 17.91 -0.25 11.20
C ASN A 10 16.89 -1.20 10.54
N GLU A 11 15.81 -1.53 11.24
CA GLU A 11 14.67 -2.28 10.74
C GLU A 11 13.88 -1.53 9.64
N TRP A 12 14.11 -0.23 9.47
CA TRP A 12 13.48 0.63 8.44
C TRP A 12 14.44 1.03 7.31
N LYS A 13 15.58 0.32 7.20
CA LYS A 13 16.66 0.61 6.24
C LYS A 13 16.88 -0.59 5.31
N PRO A 14 16.14 -0.68 4.19
CA PRO A 14 16.41 -1.71 3.20
C PRO A 14 17.83 -1.58 2.65
N VAL A 15 18.39 -2.70 2.24
CA VAL A 15 19.76 -2.81 1.73
C VAL A 15 19.77 -3.06 0.23
N ILE A 16 20.86 -2.68 -0.41
CA ILE A 16 21.17 -2.97 -1.80
C ILE A 16 22.53 -3.65 -1.89
N GLN A 17 22.77 -4.38 -2.97
CA GLN A 17 24.11 -4.80 -3.35
C GLN A 17 24.75 -3.67 -4.17
N ASP A 18 25.94 -3.25 -3.77
CA ASP A 18 26.72 -2.25 -4.51
C ASP A 18 27.76 -2.94 -5.41
N LYS A 19 27.89 -2.47 -6.65
CA LYS A 19 28.86 -2.98 -7.63
C LYS A 19 30.28 -2.52 -7.33
N LEU A 20 30.46 -1.35 -6.73
CA LEU A 20 31.81 -0.79 -6.50
C LEU A 20 32.52 -1.50 -5.34
N SER A 21 31.83 -1.62 -4.21
CA SER A 21 32.36 -2.28 -3.00
C SER A 21 32.16 -3.79 -2.99
N GLN A 22 31.25 -4.32 -3.83
CA GLN A 22 30.80 -5.71 -3.77
C GLN A 22 30.17 -6.09 -2.42
N GLN A 23 29.67 -5.12 -1.67
CA GLN A 23 29.02 -5.34 -0.36
C GLN A 23 27.52 -5.02 -0.39
N LEU A 24 26.79 -5.64 0.53
CA LEU A 24 25.45 -5.20 0.90
C LEU A 24 25.58 -3.97 1.80
N LEU A 25 24.85 -2.90 1.46
CA LEU A 25 24.87 -1.65 2.21
C LEU A 25 23.50 -0.99 2.23
N VAL A 26 23.33 -0.03 3.14
CA VAL A 26 22.15 0.84 3.22
C VAL A 26 22.40 2.07 2.35
N PRO A 27 21.62 2.32 1.29
CA PRO A 27 21.72 3.54 0.50
C PRO A 27 21.11 4.73 1.26
N ASN A 28 21.44 5.95 0.85
CA ASN A 28 20.71 7.14 1.33
C ASN A 28 19.24 7.13 0.88
N GLY A 29 18.37 7.79 1.67
CA GLY A 29 16.96 8.00 1.35
C GLY A 29 15.99 7.01 2.00
N THR A 30 16.48 6.11 2.86
CA THR A 30 15.64 5.12 3.55
C THR A 30 14.76 5.75 4.63
N MET A 31 13.66 5.10 4.98
CA MET A 31 12.69 5.66 5.95
C MET A 31 13.30 5.80 7.36
N GLY A 32 14.18 4.88 7.78
CA GLY A 32 14.89 5.00 9.06
C GLY A 32 15.67 6.32 9.17
N GLN A 33 16.41 6.69 8.12
CA GLN A 33 17.19 7.93 8.08
C GLN A 33 16.34 9.20 8.17
N ARG A 34 15.07 9.16 7.74
CA ARG A 34 14.18 10.34 7.78
C ARG A 34 13.96 10.86 9.20
N TRP A 35 14.00 9.97 10.18
CA TRP A 35 13.67 10.26 11.58
C TRP A 35 14.89 10.26 12.51
N GLU A 36 16.08 10.05 11.95
CA GLU A 36 17.34 10.11 12.68
C GLU A 36 17.96 11.50 12.58
N GLU A 37 18.39 12.02 13.72
CA GLU A 37 19.00 13.34 13.77
C GLU A 37 20.35 13.36 13.03
N GLY A 38 20.58 14.39 12.21
CA GLY A 38 21.83 14.57 11.47
C GLY A 38 22.04 13.66 10.26
N LYS A 39 21.10 12.76 9.94
CA LYS A 39 21.22 11.84 8.79
C LYS A 39 20.82 12.48 7.45
N LYS A 40 21.46 12.00 6.38
CA LYS A 40 21.21 12.44 5.00
C LYS A 40 20.02 11.70 4.38
N TRP A 41 18.81 12.24 4.49
CA TRP A 41 17.63 11.69 3.81
C TRP A 41 17.45 12.28 2.40
N ASN A 42 18.10 11.67 1.40
CA ASN A 42 18.04 12.08 -0.02
C ASN A 42 18.32 10.90 -0.96
N LEU A 43 18.13 11.08 -2.27
CA LEU A 43 18.31 10.02 -3.28
C LEU A 43 19.67 10.08 -4.01
N LYS A 44 20.69 10.70 -3.43
CA LYS A 44 22.03 10.67 -4.03
C LYS A 44 22.62 9.27 -3.91
N LEU A 45 23.26 8.81 -4.98
CA LEU A 45 23.96 7.52 -5.04
C LEU A 45 25.31 7.61 -4.33
N GLU A 46 25.24 7.86 -3.03
CA GLU A 46 26.37 7.86 -2.10
C GLU A 46 25.94 7.19 -0.78
N THR A 47 26.88 6.64 -0.03
CA THR A 47 26.70 6.29 1.39
C THR A 47 26.62 7.55 2.25
N GLU A 48 26.37 7.38 3.55
CA GLU A 48 26.23 8.51 4.47
C GLU A 48 27.49 9.39 4.53
N ASP A 49 28.68 8.77 4.50
CA ASP A 49 29.98 9.45 4.47
C ASP A 49 30.33 10.11 3.13
N GLY A 50 29.48 9.94 2.10
CA GLY A 50 29.67 10.50 0.76
C GLY A 50 30.45 9.61 -0.20
N THR A 51 30.77 8.36 0.17
CA THR A 51 31.37 7.40 -0.76
C THR A 51 30.38 7.08 -1.88
N PRO A 52 30.75 7.21 -3.17
CA PRO A 52 29.86 6.86 -4.27
C PRO A 52 29.45 5.38 -4.24
N ILE A 53 28.22 5.10 -4.66
CA ILE A 53 27.69 3.74 -4.84
C ILE A 53 27.14 3.56 -6.25
N ASP A 54 27.16 2.32 -6.74
CA ASP A 54 26.55 1.87 -7.98
C ASP A 54 25.63 0.67 -7.67
N PRO A 55 24.33 0.88 -7.44
CA PRO A 55 23.41 -0.19 -7.10
C PRO A 55 23.35 -1.27 -8.19
N MET A 56 23.59 -2.51 -7.79
CA MET A 56 23.38 -3.68 -8.63
C MET A 56 21.88 -3.92 -8.83
N LEU A 57 21.44 -3.96 -10.09
CA LEU A 57 20.04 -4.19 -10.39
C LEU A 57 19.70 -5.67 -10.28
N SER A 58 20.59 -6.56 -10.71
CA SER A 58 20.30 -7.99 -10.80
C SER A 58 21.42 -8.85 -10.23
N MET A 59 21.06 -9.94 -9.55
CA MET A 59 22.02 -10.94 -9.02
C MET A 59 22.88 -11.58 -10.12
N VAL A 60 22.40 -11.63 -11.36
CA VAL A 60 23.14 -12.14 -12.54
C VAL A 60 24.41 -11.33 -12.83
N GLU A 61 24.52 -10.10 -12.32
CA GLU A 61 25.73 -9.28 -12.44
C GLU A 61 26.85 -9.73 -11.47
N SER A 62 26.61 -10.77 -10.67
CA SER A 62 27.52 -11.34 -9.67
C SER A 62 27.48 -12.88 -9.69
N ASP A 63 28.12 -13.55 -8.74
CA ASP A 63 27.97 -15.00 -8.56
C ASP A 63 26.57 -15.34 -8.04
N TYR A 64 25.81 -16.16 -8.78
CA TYR A 64 24.40 -16.42 -8.54
C TYR A 64 24.03 -17.89 -8.75
N HIS A 65 22.92 -18.28 -8.13
CA HIS A 65 22.24 -19.55 -8.35
C HIS A 65 20.86 -19.31 -8.94
N VAL A 66 20.46 -20.17 -9.89
CA VAL A 66 19.09 -20.17 -10.41
C VAL A 66 18.24 -21.07 -9.52
N GLU A 67 17.20 -20.50 -8.94
CA GLU A 67 16.23 -21.19 -8.09
C GLU A 67 14.84 -21.10 -8.72
N THR A 68 13.93 -21.96 -8.28
CA THR A 68 12.52 -21.85 -8.66
C THR A 68 11.75 -21.10 -7.57
N ILE A 69 11.02 -20.07 -7.96
CA ILE A 69 10.14 -19.28 -7.10
C ILE A 69 8.67 -19.46 -7.51
N GLN A 70 7.80 -19.47 -6.52
CA GLN A 70 6.35 -19.55 -6.70
C GLN A 70 5.73 -18.15 -6.66
N PHE A 71 4.86 -17.87 -7.62
CA PHE A 71 4.06 -16.65 -7.70
C PHE A 71 2.57 -16.97 -7.62
N PRO A 72 1.77 -16.16 -6.90
CA PRO A 72 0.33 -16.29 -6.94
C PRO A 72 -0.22 -15.79 -8.27
N TYR A 73 -1.29 -16.42 -8.72
CA TYR A 73 -2.03 -16.07 -9.92
C TYR A 73 -3.52 -16.10 -9.63
N PHE A 74 -4.23 -15.14 -10.20
CA PHE A 74 -5.65 -14.92 -9.94
C PHE A 74 -6.35 -14.73 -11.28
N ASP A 75 -7.40 -15.50 -11.52
CA ASP A 75 -8.30 -15.27 -12.64
C ASP A 75 -9.75 -15.62 -12.31
N SER A 76 -10.65 -15.41 -13.27
CA SER A 76 -12.07 -15.68 -13.09
C SER A 76 -12.43 -17.16 -12.95
N SER A 77 -11.51 -18.07 -13.30
CA SER A 77 -11.68 -19.52 -13.18
C SER A 77 -11.15 -20.07 -11.85
N GLY A 78 -10.28 -19.32 -11.17
CA GLY A 78 -9.83 -19.59 -9.81
C GLY A 78 -8.43 -19.06 -9.53
N ASP A 79 -8.04 -19.14 -8.25
CA ASP A 79 -6.71 -18.75 -7.80
C ASP A 79 -5.74 -19.93 -7.92
N GLY A 80 -4.49 -19.66 -8.25
CA GLY A 80 -3.47 -20.67 -8.47
C GLY A 80 -2.06 -20.18 -8.22
N ILE A 81 -1.11 -21.08 -8.41
CA ILE A 81 0.33 -20.82 -8.26
C ILE A 81 0.98 -21.16 -9.60
N PHE A 82 1.96 -20.36 -10.01
CA PHE A 82 2.86 -20.70 -11.11
C PHE A 82 4.31 -20.48 -10.68
N GLU A 83 5.21 -21.19 -11.35
CA GLU A 83 6.63 -21.22 -11.01
C GLU A 83 7.46 -20.50 -12.08
N ARG A 84 8.55 -19.87 -11.65
CA ARG A 84 9.50 -19.16 -12.51
C ARG A 84 10.92 -19.32 -11.98
N PRO A 85 11.95 -19.26 -12.85
CA PRO A 85 13.32 -19.20 -12.40
C PRO A 85 13.64 -17.80 -11.85
N ILE A 86 14.49 -17.72 -10.84
CA ILE A 86 14.98 -16.46 -10.27
C ILE A 86 16.46 -16.59 -9.91
N ALA A 87 17.24 -15.53 -10.18
CA ALA A 87 18.62 -15.45 -9.73
C ALA A 87 18.66 -15.10 -8.24
N THR A 88 19.41 -15.88 -7.49
CA THR A 88 19.57 -15.73 -6.04
C THR A 88 21.03 -15.80 -5.62
N ARG A 89 21.30 -15.34 -4.40
CA ARG A 89 22.58 -15.50 -3.72
C ARG A 89 22.34 -15.92 -2.27
N THR A 90 23.17 -16.82 -1.74
CA THR A 90 23.15 -17.15 -0.30
C THR A 90 24.00 -16.17 0.48
N ILE A 91 23.48 -15.65 1.58
CA ILE A 91 24.22 -14.83 2.54
C ILE A 91 24.03 -15.38 3.95
N GLN A 92 24.98 -15.08 4.83
CA GLN A 92 24.84 -15.34 6.27
C GLN A 92 24.39 -14.06 6.99
N LEU A 93 23.31 -14.17 7.76
CA LEU A 93 22.80 -13.13 8.64
C LEU A 93 23.67 -13.04 9.92
N ALA A 94 23.52 -11.95 10.66
CA ALA A 94 24.27 -11.72 11.90
C ALA A 94 23.98 -12.73 13.01
N ASN A 95 22.83 -13.39 12.98
CA ASN A 95 22.48 -14.49 13.89
C ASN A 95 23.11 -15.83 13.49
N GLY A 96 23.85 -15.88 12.37
CA GLY A 96 24.49 -17.08 11.83
C GLY A 96 23.63 -17.88 10.85
N GLU A 97 22.37 -17.51 10.65
CA GLU A 97 21.44 -18.14 9.70
C GLU A 97 21.83 -17.86 8.25
N GLU A 98 21.75 -18.87 7.39
CA GLU A 98 21.94 -18.69 5.95
C GLU A 98 20.58 -18.47 5.27
N VAL A 99 20.50 -17.41 4.46
CA VAL A 99 19.29 -17.07 3.70
C VAL A 99 19.61 -16.83 2.23
N LYS A 100 18.64 -17.11 1.36
CA LYS A 100 18.72 -16.76 -0.07
C LYS A 100 18.11 -15.38 -0.28
N ILE A 101 18.81 -14.52 -1.00
CA ILE A 101 18.35 -13.18 -1.38
C ILE A 101 18.24 -13.06 -2.90
N ALA A 102 17.34 -12.19 -3.35
CA ALA A 102 17.20 -11.76 -4.73
C ALA A 102 16.87 -10.26 -4.77
N THR A 103 17.10 -9.59 -5.90
CA THR A 103 16.69 -8.19 -6.04
C THR A 103 15.20 -8.07 -6.37
N VAL A 104 14.61 -6.91 -6.12
CA VAL A 104 13.25 -6.59 -6.58
C VAL A 104 13.14 -6.64 -8.12
N TYR A 105 14.23 -6.30 -8.83
CA TYR A 105 14.27 -6.38 -10.29
C TYR A 105 14.29 -7.84 -10.80
N ASP A 106 15.05 -8.73 -10.15
CA ASP A 106 15.02 -10.17 -10.44
C ASP A 106 13.61 -10.75 -10.18
N LEU A 107 12.98 -10.35 -9.07
CA LEU A 107 11.60 -10.75 -8.76
C LEU A 107 10.62 -10.27 -9.83
N MET A 108 10.70 -9.00 -10.25
CA MET A 108 9.85 -8.43 -11.29
C MET A 108 10.05 -9.14 -12.64
N THR A 109 11.28 -9.26 -13.13
CA THR A 109 11.58 -9.88 -14.42
C THR A 109 11.21 -11.37 -14.46
N SER A 110 11.42 -12.09 -13.36
CA SER A 110 10.97 -13.46 -13.17
C SER A 110 9.44 -13.56 -13.26
N GLN A 111 8.71 -12.72 -12.50
CA GLN A 111 7.23 -12.72 -12.52
C GLN A 111 6.67 -12.45 -13.92
N TYR A 112 7.22 -11.46 -14.63
CA TYR A 112 6.82 -11.11 -16.00
C TYR A 112 7.26 -12.15 -17.06
N GLY A 113 8.00 -13.19 -16.67
CA GLY A 113 8.42 -14.27 -17.56
C GLY A 113 9.50 -13.86 -18.57
N VAL A 114 10.30 -12.84 -18.28
CA VAL A 114 11.38 -12.38 -19.16
C VAL A 114 12.45 -13.47 -19.26
N GLN A 115 12.84 -13.85 -20.47
CA GLN A 115 13.87 -14.86 -20.73
C GLN A 115 15.26 -14.35 -20.34
N ARG A 116 15.92 -15.03 -19.40
CA ARG A 116 17.22 -14.63 -18.80
C ARG A 116 18.15 -15.82 -18.53
N PHE A 117 17.62 -17.03 -18.36
CA PHE A 117 18.38 -18.20 -17.92
C PHE A 117 18.31 -19.39 -18.89
N GLU A 118 17.61 -19.25 -20.01
CA GLU A 118 17.30 -20.37 -20.94
C GLU A 118 16.54 -21.51 -20.24
N HIS A 119 15.76 -21.18 -19.21
CA HIS A 119 14.99 -22.14 -18.43
C HIS A 119 13.63 -22.39 -19.09
N GLU A 120 13.15 -23.63 -19.05
CA GLU A 120 11.85 -24.03 -19.64
C GLU A 120 10.61 -23.32 -19.05
N LEU A 121 10.79 -22.61 -17.93
CA LEU A 121 9.73 -21.88 -17.24
C LEU A 121 9.72 -20.39 -17.62
N GLU A 122 10.60 -19.94 -18.53
CA GLU A 122 10.59 -18.58 -19.07
C GLU A 122 9.68 -18.49 -20.30
N ALA A 123 9.22 -17.28 -20.66
CA ALA A 123 8.53 -17.11 -21.93
C ALA A 123 9.49 -17.35 -23.10
N THR A 124 9.03 -18.08 -24.11
CA THR A 124 9.82 -18.39 -25.30
C THR A 124 9.76 -17.28 -26.36
N SER A 125 8.68 -16.51 -26.39
CA SER A 125 8.47 -15.40 -27.32
C SER A 125 7.25 -14.54 -26.91
N TYR A 126 6.96 -13.48 -27.66
CA TYR A 126 5.71 -12.75 -27.51
C TYR A 126 4.47 -13.56 -27.93
N ASP A 127 4.66 -14.61 -28.73
CA ASP A 127 3.61 -15.51 -29.22
C ASP A 127 3.29 -16.65 -28.25
N ASP A 128 4.04 -16.76 -27.16
CA ASP A 128 3.89 -17.78 -26.13
C ASP A 128 2.65 -17.52 -25.26
N ALA A 129 1.52 -18.12 -25.63
CA ALA A 129 0.26 -17.97 -24.92
C ALA A 129 0.17 -18.75 -23.59
N SER A 130 1.06 -19.72 -23.35
CA SER A 130 1.06 -20.50 -22.11
C SER A 130 1.82 -19.77 -20.99
N SER A 131 2.81 -18.95 -21.34
CA SER A 131 3.53 -18.11 -20.38
C SER A 131 2.71 -16.89 -19.98
N LYS A 132 2.46 -16.73 -18.67
CA LYS A 132 1.70 -15.61 -18.11
C LYS A 132 2.37 -14.27 -18.44
N TYR A 133 1.53 -13.25 -18.67
CA TYR A 133 1.91 -11.85 -18.95
C TYR A 133 2.60 -11.58 -20.29
N THR A 134 2.62 -12.54 -21.22
CA THR A 134 3.05 -12.28 -22.61
C THR A 134 1.95 -11.56 -23.42
N PRO A 135 2.29 -10.93 -24.57
CA PRO A 135 1.31 -10.40 -25.50
C PRO A 135 0.27 -11.42 -25.98
N ALA A 136 0.66 -12.67 -26.27
CA ALA A 136 -0.27 -13.73 -26.66
C ALA A 136 -1.17 -14.19 -25.49
N TRP A 137 -0.65 -14.24 -24.27
CA TRP A 137 -1.45 -14.53 -23.08
C TRP A 137 -2.48 -13.43 -22.82
N GLN A 138 -2.09 -12.15 -22.87
CA GLN A 138 -3.02 -11.06 -22.56
C GLN A 138 -4.13 -10.96 -23.60
N GLU A 139 -3.90 -11.35 -24.86
CA GLU A 139 -4.92 -11.32 -25.92
C GLU A 139 -6.11 -12.23 -25.58
N GLN A 140 -5.86 -13.36 -24.93
CA GLN A 140 -6.92 -14.27 -24.46
C GLN A 140 -7.79 -13.66 -23.36
N ILE A 141 -7.25 -12.68 -22.62
CA ILE A 141 -7.93 -12.05 -21.48
C ILE A 141 -8.64 -10.77 -21.90
N THR A 142 -7.97 -9.93 -22.69
CA THR A 142 -8.45 -8.59 -23.04
C THR A 142 -9.17 -8.56 -24.39
N GLY A 143 -8.94 -9.55 -25.24
CA GLY A 143 -9.35 -9.54 -26.65
C GLY A 143 -8.56 -8.57 -27.52
N ILE A 144 -7.55 -7.87 -26.99
CA ILE A 144 -6.71 -6.94 -27.75
C ILE A 144 -5.58 -7.73 -28.41
N LYS A 145 -5.45 -7.59 -29.73
CA LYS A 145 -4.44 -8.28 -30.53
C LYS A 145 -3.02 -8.07 -30.00
N LYS A 146 -2.26 -9.17 -29.85
CA LYS A 146 -0.87 -9.13 -29.38
C LYS A 146 0.01 -8.19 -30.20
N GLU A 147 -0.18 -8.12 -31.53
CA GLU A 147 0.63 -7.26 -32.40
C GLU A 147 0.41 -5.78 -32.08
N LEU A 148 -0.82 -5.39 -31.71
CA LEU A 148 -1.13 -4.03 -31.32
C LEU A 148 -0.49 -3.67 -29.98
N VAL A 149 -0.60 -4.56 -28.98
CA VAL A 149 0.02 -4.36 -27.66
C VAL A 149 1.54 -4.26 -27.77
N THR A 150 2.17 -5.19 -28.50
CA THR A 150 3.62 -5.16 -28.74
C THR A 150 4.05 -3.89 -29.46
N LYS A 151 3.31 -3.47 -30.49
CA LYS A 151 3.62 -2.24 -31.23
C LYS A 151 3.55 -1.02 -30.32
N VAL A 152 2.44 -0.82 -29.60
CA VAL A 152 2.24 0.35 -28.73
C VAL A 152 3.27 0.36 -27.60
N ALA A 153 3.58 -0.79 -26.99
CA ALA A 153 4.60 -0.87 -25.94
C ALA A 153 5.99 -0.45 -26.46
N LYS A 154 6.38 -0.93 -27.65
CA LYS A 154 7.65 -0.55 -28.28
C LYS A 154 7.69 0.93 -28.67
N GLU A 155 6.63 1.46 -29.27
CA GLU A 155 6.54 2.88 -29.64
C GLU A 155 6.57 3.79 -28.40
N PHE A 156 5.87 3.41 -27.32
CA PHE A 156 5.88 4.14 -26.05
C PHE A 156 7.28 4.20 -25.43
N ALA A 157 7.96 3.06 -25.38
CA ALA A 157 9.33 2.96 -24.85
C ALA A 157 10.33 3.69 -25.76
N GLN A 158 10.22 3.56 -27.08
CA GLN A 158 11.09 4.23 -28.03
C GLN A 158 10.96 5.75 -27.92
N ASN A 159 9.73 6.29 -27.86
CA ASN A 159 9.53 7.72 -27.64
C ASN A 159 10.16 8.18 -26.31
N ALA A 160 10.06 7.38 -25.24
CA ALA A 160 10.70 7.72 -23.97
C ALA A 160 12.23 7.75 -24.11
N ILE A 161 12.84 6.80 -24.81
CA ILE A 161 14.28 6.80 -25.12
C ILE A 161 14.67 8.05 -25.91
N ASP A 162 13.96 8.35 -27.00
CA ASP A 162 14.28 9.44 -27.93
C ASP A 162 14.14 10.82 -27.29
N THR A 163 13.29 10.95 -26.27
CA THR A 163 12.93 12.23 -25.65
C THR A 163 13.45 12.39 -24.22
N GLY A 164 14.14 11.40 -23.67
CA GLY A 164 14.58 11.40 -22.28
C GLY A 164 13.42 11.29 -21.28
N GLY A 165 12.40 10.48 -21.58
CA GLY A 165 11.31 10.14 -20.66
C GLY A 165 9.96 10.81 -20.95
N ARG A 166 9.74 11.41 -22.12
CA ARG A 166 8.51 12.18 -22.42
C ARG A 166 7.39 11.31 -23.01
N SER A 167 7.11 10.18 -22.36
CA SER A 167 5.92 9.35 -22.59
C SER A 167 5.03 9.38 -21.35
N MET A 168 3.74 9.66 -21.53
CA MET A 168 2.78 9.89 -20.44
C MET A 168 1.55 9.01 -20.61
N ILE A 169 0.99 8.54 -19.49
CA ILE A 169 -0.30 7.86 -19.47
C ILE A 169 -1.27 8.69 -18.64
N ILE A 170 -2.33 9.18 -19.30
CA ILE A 170 -3.43 9.91 -18.67
C ILE A 170 -4.52 8.91 -18.31
N MET A 171 -4.98 8.92 -17.06
CA MET A 171 -5.97 7.96 -16.57
C MET A 171 -6.94 8.59 -15.56
N GLY A 172 -8.06 7.91 -15.32
CA GLY A 172 -9.08 8.37 -14.38
C GLY A 172 -9.98 7.24 -13.87
N ALA A 173 -11.22 7.59 -13.52
CA ALA A 173 -12.16 6.70 -12.85
C ALA A 173 -12.44 5.38 -13.59
N GLY A 174 -12.31 5.33 -14.92
CA GLY A 174 -12.56 4.13 -15.72
C GLY A 174 -11.69 2.92 -15.35
N ILE A 175 -10.51 3.16 -14.77
CA ILE A 175 -9.64 2.11 -14.22
C ILE A 175 -9.52 2.18 -12.69
N ASN A 176 -9.82 3.33 -12.08
CA ASN A 176 -9.71 3.52 -10.63
C ASN A 176 -10.91 3.01 -9.83
N HIS A 177 -12.09 2.92 -10.43
CA HIS A 177 -13.32 2.52 -9.75
C HIS A 177 -13.58 1.00 -9.81
N TRP A 178 -12.55 0.22 -10.12
CA TRP A 178 -12.57 -1.23 -9.98
C TRP A 178 -12.08 -1.64 -8.59
N PHE A 179 -12.56 -2.77 -8.09
CA PHE A 179 -12.11 -3.32 -6.81
C PHE A 179 -10.59 -3.53 -6.80
N ASN A 180 -10.04 -4.12 -7.86
CA ASN A 180 -8.60 -4.34 -8.07
C ASN A 180 -7.91 -3.16 -8.80
N SER A 181 -8.33 -1.92 -8.51
CA SER A 181 -7.77 -0.72 -9.14
C SER A 181 -6.28 -0.53 -8.87
N ASP A 182 -5.80 -0.98 -7.71
CA ASP A 182 -4.40 -0.96 -7.32
C ASP A 182 -3.52 -1.73 -8.32
N THR A 183 -3.97 -2.91 -8.76
CA THR A 183 -3.26 -3.76 -9.71
C THR A 183 -3.15 -3.05 -11.06
N ILE A 184 -4.27 -2.46 -11.52
CA ILE A 184 -4.31 -1.72 -12.79
C ILE A 184 -3.38 -0.49 -12.72
N TYR A 185 -3.40 0.25 -11.61
CA TYR A 185 -2.54 1.43 -11.42
C TYR A 185 -1.08 1.06 -11.36
N ARG A 186 -0.73 -0.03 -10.68
CA ARG A 186 0.65 -0.54 -10.59
C ARG A 186 1.17 -0.98 -11.96
N SER A 187 0.34 -1.55 -12.83
CA SER A 187 0.73 -1.82 -14.22
C SER A 187 1.13 -0.54 -14.96
N ILE A 188 0.35 0.54 -14.82
CA ILE A 188 0.68 1.82 -15.46
C ILE A 188 1.93 2.46 -14.84
N LEU A 189 2.06 2.43 -13.51
CA LEU A 189 3.23 2.91 -12.80
C LEU A 189 4.49 2.16 -13.26
N ASN A 190 4.43 0.83 -13.40
CA ASN A 190 5.55 0.03 -13.91
C ASN A 190 5.97 0.50 -15.31
N LEU A 191 5.02 0.73 -16.23
CA LEU A 191 5.34 1.21 -17.59
C LEU A 191 6.10 2.54 -17.58
N VAL A 192 5.62 3.52 -16.81
CA VAL A 192 6.27 4.85 -16.76
C VAL A 192 7.56 4.86 -15.96
N LEU A 193 7.72 3.98 -14.97
CA LEU A 193 8.96 3.83 -14.20
C LEU A 193 10.04 3.12 -15.03
N LEU A 194 9.70 2.00 -15.69
CA LEU A 194 10.62 1.26 -16.56
C LEU A 194 11.11 2.09 -17.75
N CYS A 195 10.29 3.01 -18.24
CA CYS A 195 10.66 3.93 -19.32
C CYS A 195 11.32 5.23 -18.84
N GLY A 196 11.57 5.40 -17.52
CA GLY A 196 12.19 6.60 -16.98
C GLY A 196 11.36 7.88 -17.15
N CYS A 197 10.05 7.77 -17.24
CA CYS A 197 9.17 8.91 -17.54
C CYS A 197 8.72 9.68 -16.28
N GLN A 198 8.72 9.04 -15.12
CA GLN A 198 8.20 9.65 -13.89
C GLN A 198 9.12 10.79 -13.42
N GLY A 199 8.55 11.98 -13.24
CA GLY A 199 9.31 13.18 -12.84
C GLY A 199 9.88 14.00 -14.01
N VAL A 200 9.63 13.59 -15.25
CA VAL A 200 10.06 14.32 -16.46
C VAL A 200 8.91 15.17 -17.03
N ASN A 201 9.22 16.40 -17.45
CA ASN A 201 8.23 17.27 -18.11
C ASN A 201 7.72 16.66 -19.42
N GLY A 202 6.42 16.36 -19.47
CA GLY A 202 5.78 15.68 -20.60
C GLY A 202 5.79 14.15 -20.49
N GLY A 203 6.25 13.59 -19.36
CA GLY A 203 6.21 12.16 -19.06
C GLY A 203 5.47 11.83 -17.76
N GLY A 204 5.23 10.53 -17.54
CA GLY A 204 4.86 9.99 -16.24
C GLY A 204 3.39 9.60 -16.07
N TRP A 205 3.02 9.35 -14.81
CA TRP A 205 1.67 9.00 -14.38
C TRP A 205 0.82 10.26 -14.20
N ALA A 206 -0.25 10.38 -14.99
CA ALA A 206 -1.15 11.54 -14.97
C ALA A 206 -2.58 11.13 -14.60
N HIS A 207 -2.84 11.03 -13.29
CA HIS A 207 -4.14 10.67 -12.74
C HIS A 207 -5.05 11.88 -12.57
N TYR A 208 -6.26 11.79 -13.10
CA TYR A 208 -7.31 12.81 -12.96
C TYR A 208 -8.63 12.17 -12.52
N VAL A 209 -9.15 12.63 -11.39
CA VAL A 209 -10.46 12.25 -10.82
C VAL A 209 -11.19 13.52 -10.35
N GLY A 210 -11.54 13.61 -9.07
CA GLY A 210 -12.06 14.84 -8.48
C GLY A 210 -10.98 15.91 -8.28
N GLN A 211 -11.43 17.09 -7.89
CA GLN A 211 -10.57 18.25 -7.63
C GLN A 211 -9.94 18.17 -6.24
N GLU A 212 -9.00 17.24 -6.04
CA GLU A 212 -8.38 16.97 -4.72
C GLU A 212 -7.30 18.00 -4.33
N LYS A 213 -6.57 18.55 -5.31
CA LYS A 213 -5.39 19.38 -5.06
C LYS A 213 -5.75 20.78 -4.57
N CYS A 214 -5.99 20.92 -3.26
CA CYS A 214 -6.01 22.20 -2.57
C CYS A 214 -4.57 22.76 -2.51
N ARG A 215 -4.25 23.75 -3.34
CA ARG A 215 -2.88 24.28 -3.44
C ARG A 215 -2.35 24.87 -2.12
N PRO A 216 -3.10 25.71 -1.38
CA PRO A 216 -2.66 26.23 -0.09
C PRO A 216 -3.06 25.29 1.08
N ILE A 217 -2.69 24.00 0.99
CA ILE A 217 -3.20 22.96 1.89
C ILE A 217 -2.87 23.21 3.37
N GLU A 218 -1.70 23.77 3.69
CA GLU A 218 -1.28 24.01 5.07
C GLU A 218 -2.12 25.09 5.74
N GLY A 219 -2.27 26.25 5.11
CA GLY A 219 -3.10 27.35 5.62
C GLY A 219 -4.56 26.97 5.70
N TRP A 220 -5.08 26.29 4.67
CA TRP A 220 -6.45 25.77 4.68
C TRP A 220 -6.67 24.77 5.82
N ASN A 221 -5.78 23.79 6.01
CA ASN A 221 -5.89 22.78 7.06
C ASN A 221 -5.92 23.40 8.46
N THR A 222 -5.12 24.44 8.70
CA THR A 222 -5.10 25.11 9.99
C THR A 222 -6.46 25.68 10.35
N ILE A 223 -7.08 26.43 9.44
CA ILE A 223 -8.40 27.04 9.65
C ILE A 223 -9.51 25.98 9.66
N ALA A 224 -9.52 25.07 8.68
CA ALA A 224 -10.58 24.10 8.49
C ALA A 224 -10.75 23.14 9.67
N PHE A 225 -9.66 22.84 10.38
CA PHE A 225 -9.64 21.92 11.51
C PHE A 225 -9.33 22.60 12.85
N ALA A 226 -9.41 23.94 12.91
CA ALA A 226 -9.15 24.75 14.11
C ALA A 226 -7.82 24.44 14.80
N LYS A 227 -6.77 24.14 14.01
CA LYS A 227 -5.44 23.77 14.54
C LYS A 227 -4.71 24.94 15.19
N ASP A 228 -5.19 26.16 14.97
CA ASP A 228 -4.77 27.38 15.62
C ASP A 228 -5.31 27.51 17.07
N TRP A 229 -6.31 26.72 17.45
CA TRP A 229 -6.89 26.70 18.80
C TRP A 229 -6.62 25.41 19.56
N GLN A 230 -6.70 24.26 18.90
CA GLN A 230 -6.62 22.94 19.53
C GLN A 230 -6.08 21.89 18.56
N GLY A 231 -5.67 20.74 19.07
CA GLY A 231 -5.33 19.60 18.20
C GLY A 231 -5.17 18.29 18.97
N PRO A 232 -5.07 17.15 18.26
CA PRO A 232 -5.38 16.95 16.84
C PRO A 232 -6.91 16.87 16.57
N PRO A 233 -7.40 17.17 15.35
CA PRO A 233 -8.81 16.97 14.99
C PRO A 233 -9.16 15.48 14.89
N ARG A 234 -10.46 15.17 14.95
CA ARG A 234 -10.99 13.82 14.71
C ARG A 234 -11.30 13.61 13.22
N LEU A 235 -10.27 13.25 12.45
CA LEU A 235 -10.45 12.84 11.05
C LEU A 235 -10.95 11.39 10.99
N GLN A 236 -11.69 11.06 9.94
CA GLN A 236 -12.24 9.72 9.72
C GLN A 236 -12.27 9.39 8.22
N ASN A 237 -11.94 8.15 7.85
CA ASN A 237 -12.04 7.68 6.47
C ASN A 237 -13.50 7.30 6.15
N GLY A 238 -14.08 7.97 5.16
CA GLY A 238 -15.51 7.88 4.87
C GLY A 238 -16.00 6.47 4.53
N THR A 239 -15.21 5.68 3.80
CA THR A 239 -15.59 4.31 3.40
C THR A 239 -15.89 3.42 4.60
N SER A 240 -14.96 3.31 5.56
CA SER A 240 -15.18 2.52 6.78
C SER A 240 -16.34 3.09 7.58
N TRP A 241 -16.40 4.41 7.75
CA TRP A 241 -17.44 5.03 8.55
C TRP A 241 -18.85 4.73 8.02
N PHE A 242 -19.10 4.91 6.73
CA PHE A 242 -20.41 4.60 6.15
C PHE A 242 -20.69 3.10 6.10
N TYR A 243 -19.68 2.26 5.88
CA TYR A 243 -19.83 0.80 5.90
C TYR A 243 -20.41 0.30 7.24
N PHE A 244 -19.94 0.86 8.36
CA PHE A 244 -20.48 0.58 9.69
C PHE A 244 -21.76 1.37 10.01
N ALA A 245 -21.80 2.68 9.77
CA ALA A 245 -22.93 3.53 10.16
C ALA A 245 -24.23 3.25 9.38
N THR A 246 -24.12 2.57 8.23
CA THR A 246 -25.26 2.16 7.39
C THR A 246 -25.46 0.65 7.38
N ASP A 247 -24.80 -0.09 8.28
CA ASP A 247 -24.95 -1.55 8.42
C ASP A 247 -24.70 -2.38 7.15
N GLN A 248 -23.98 -1.83 6.17
CA GLN A 248 -23.67 -2.55 4.93
C GLN A 248 -22.85 -3.81 5.20
N TRP A 249 -22.01 -3.78 6.24
CA TRP A 249 -21.24 -4.93 6.69
C TRP A 249 -22.07 -6.18 7.01
N LYS A 250 -23.35 -6.04 7.37
CA LYS A 250 -24.24 -7.18 7.65
C LYS A 250 -24.67 -7.95 6.41
N TYR A 251 -24.49 -7.34 5.24
CA TYR A 251 -24.93 -7.86 3.94
C TYR A 251 -23.73 -8.25 3.09
N GLU A 252 -22.57 -8.45 3.70
CA GLU A 252 -21.36 -8.85 2.99
C GLU A 252 -21.51 -10.26 2.40
N GLU A 253 -21.32 -10.37 1.09
CA GLU A 253 -21.41 -11.66 0.38
C GLU A 253 -20.02 -12.25 0.08
N SER A 254 -18.96 -11.46 0.28
CA SER A 254 -17.58 -11.84 -0.03
C SER A 254 -16.73 -11.93 1.23
N ASN A 255 -16.20 -13.13 1.46
CA ASN A 255 -15.23 -13.40 2.51
C ASN A 255 -13.81 -13.08 2.03
N VAL A 256 -12.92 -12.82 2.99
CA VAL A 256 -11.51 -12.49 2.73
C VAL A 256 -10.72 -13.69 2.18
N ASP A 257 -11.19 -14.91 2.39
CA ASP A 257 -10.59 -16.12 1.83
C ASP A 257 -10.57 -16.15 0.29
N LYS A 258 -11.49 -15.45 -0.37
CA LYS A 258 -11.51 -15.26 -1.83
C LYS A 258 -10.51 -14.21 -2.33
N LEU A 259 -9.86 -13.47 -1.43
CA LEU A 259 -8.91 -12.41 -1.75
C LEU A 259 -7.47 -12.77 -1.37
N ARG A 260 -7.28 -13.85 -0.61
CA ARG A 260 -5.96 -14.23 -0.10
C ARG A 260 -5.11 -14.82 -1.22
N SER A 261 -3.79 -14.66 -1.10
CA SER A 261 -2.86 -15.42 -1.94
C SER A 261 -3.04 -16.93 -1.71
N PRO A 262 -3.02 -17.78 -2.75
CA PRO A 262 -3.00 -19.24 -2.57
C PRO A 262 -1.74 -19.74 -1.84
N LEU A 263 -0.69 -18.92 -1.75
CA LEU A 263 0.50 -19.18 -0.95
C LEU A 263 0.36 -18.77 0.54
N ALA A 264 -0.72 -18.06 0.90
CA ALA A 264 -0.93 -17.65 2.28
C ALA A 264 -1.47 -18.83 3.11
N GLU A 265 -0.72 -19.23 4.13
CA GLU A 265 -1.09 -20.34 5.02
C GLU A 265 -2.24 -19.97 5.98
N ASN A 266 -2.27 -18.72 6.44
CA ASN A 266 -3.18 -18.27 7.49
C ASN A 266 -3.87 -16.96 7.13
N ILE A 267 -5.18 -16.88 7.37
CA ILE A 267 -5.95 -15.64 7.36
C ILE A 267 -6.51 -15.38 8.75
N LYS A 268 -6.36 -14.15 9.23
CA LYS A 268 -6.69 -13.79 10.61
C LYS A 268 -8.21 -13.66 10.80
N HIS A 269 -8.90 -13.11 9.81
CA HIS A 269 -10.34 -12.91 9.84
C HIS A 269 -10.99 -13.33 8.52
N GLN A 270 -12.24 -13.77 8.59
CA GLN A 270 -13.03 -14.11 7.40
C GLN A 270 -13.83 -12.91 6.90
N HIS A 271 -14.31 -12.07 7.82
CA HIS A 271 -15.12 -10.91 7.49
C HIS A 271 -14.24 -9.66 7.33
N PRO A 272 -14.40 -8.84 6.27
CA PRO A 272 -13.60 -7.63 6.07
C PRO A 272 -13.79 -6.59 7.20
N ALA A 273 -14.98 -6.55 7.82
CA ALA A 273 -15.24 -5.70 8.99
C ALA A 273 -14.27 -5.96 10.16
N ASP A 274 -13.89 -7.22 10.41
CA ASP A 274 -12.98 -7.58 11.51
C ASP A 274 -11.56 -7.06 11.28
N TYR A 275 -11.13 -6.99 10.01
CA TYR A 275 -9.87 -6.33 9.66
C TYR A 275 -9.94 -4.82 9.93
N ASN A 276 -11.10 -4.18 9.72
CA ASN A 276 -11.30 -2.78 10.07
C ASN A 276 -11.22 -2.55 11.60
N VAL A 277 -11.85 -3.44 12.39
CA VAL A 277 -11.75 -3.41 13.86
C VAL A 277 -10.29 -3.56 14.30
N THR A 278 -9.57 -4.55 13.74
CA THR A 278 -8.14 -4.74 14.02
C THR A 278 -7.32 -3.50 13.66
N ALA A 279 -7.53 -2.93 12.46
CA ALA A 279 -6.82 -1.75 12.00
C ALA A 279 -7.08 -0.53 12.89
N ALA A 280 -8.32 -0.31 13.32
CA ALA A 280 -8.66 0.75 14.27
C ALA A 280 -7.95 0.57 15.63
N ARG A 281 -7.97 -0.65 16.17
CA ARG A 281 -7.35 -0.96 17.47
C ARG A 281 -5.82 -0.85 17.45
N MET A 282 -5.20 -1.15 16.30
CA MET A 282 -3.75 -1.04 16.10
C MET A 282 -3.30 0.38 15.72
N GLY A 283 -4.22 1.34 15.61
CA GLY A 283 -3.92 2.72 15.21
C GLY A 283 -3.56 2.88 13.73
N TRP A 284 -3.88 1.88 12.89
CA TRP A 284 -3.65 1.93 11.44
C TRP A 284 -4.70 2.76 10.71
N LEU A 285 -5.92 2.80 11.24
CA LEU A 285 -7.03 3.61 10.75
C LEU A 285 -7.64 4.45 11.89
N PRO A 286 -8.17 5.65 11.59
CA PRO A 286 -9.03 6.34 12.54
C PRO A 286 -10.33 5.58 12.79
N SER A 287 -11.00 5.89 13.91
CA SER A 287 -12.32 5.34 14.23
C SER A 287 -13.17 6.39 14.95
N TYR A 288 -14.45 6.50 14.56
CA TYR A 288 -15.41 7.38 15.19
C TYR A 288 -16.85 6.84 15.05
N PRO A 289 -17.65 6.79 16.13
CA PRO A 289 -17.27 7.05 17.52
C PRO A 289 -16.08 6.20 18.01
N GLN A 290 -15.23 6.79 18.86
CA GLN A 290 -13.98 6.14 19.26
C GLN A 290 -14.23 5.01 20.27
N PHE A 291 -15.00 5.33 21.30
CA PHE A 291 -15.25 4.46 22.43
C PHE A 291 -16.74 4.27 22.68
N ASN A 292 -17.08 3.21 23.39
CA ASN A 292 -18.43 2.94 23.86
C ASN A 292 -18.85 3.79 25.08
N LYS A 293 -18.08 4.84 25.41
CA LYS A 293 -18.37 5.88 26.42
C LYS A 293 -18.02 7.26 25.86
N ASN A 294 -18.60 8.31 26.46
CA ASN A 294 -18.23 9.69 26.14
C ASN A 294 -16.76 9.94 26.54
N SER A 295 -15.93 10.35 25.59
CA SER A 295 -14.49 10.58 25.83
C SER A 295 -14.20 11.71 26.81
N LEU A 296 -15.13 12.63 27.03
CA LEU A 296 -14.94 13.73 27.99
C LEU A 296 -14.92 13.24 29.44
N LEU A 297 -15.57 12.09 29.71
CA LEU A 297 -15.62 11.50 31.04
C LEU A 297 -14.24 11.10 31.56
N PHE A 298 -13.26 10.80 30.69
CA PHE A 298 -11.91 10.53 31.16
C PHE A 298 -11.30 11.71 31.90
N GLY A 299 -11.58 12.95 31.46
CA GLY A 299 -11.14 14.16 32.13
C GLY A 299 -11.89 14.42 33.44
N GLU A 300 -13.20 14.21 33.43
CA GLU A 300 -14.04 14.37 34.63
C GLU A 300 -13.65 13.35 35.72
N GLU A 301 -13.51 12.08 35.36
CA GLU A 301 -13.16 11.02 36.30
C GLU A 301 -11.71 11.19 36.85
N ALA A 302 -10.77 11.65 36.01
CA ALA A 302 -9.40 11.96 36.46
C ALA A 302 -9.38 13.12 37.47
N LYS A 303 -10.17 14.17 37.19
CA LYS A 303 -10.34 15.30 38.11
C LYS A 303 -10.95 14.89 39.44
N ASP A 304 -11.95 14.00 39.44
CA ASP A 304 -12.58 13.48 40.66
C ASP A 304 -11.60 12.67 41.52
N GLU A 305 -10.59 12.06 40.91
CA GLU A 305 -9.49 11.35 41.58
C GLU A 305 -8.36 12.29 42.07
N GLY A 306 -8.46 13.58 41.77
CA GLY A 306 -7.55 14.62 42.26
C GLY A 306 -6.37 14.95 41.35
N ASP A 307 -6.30 14.38 40.15
CA ASP A 307 -5.26 14.66 39.15
C ASP A 307 -5.87 14.81 37.75
N ASP A 308 -5.99 16.05 37.28
CA ASP A 308 -6.53 16.40 35.96
C ASP A 308 -5.44 16.68 34.91
N SER A 309 -4.21 16.22 35.15
CA SER A 309 -3.13 16.30 34.17
C SER A 309 -3.43 15.48 32.91
N ASN A 310 -2.87 15.90 31.76
CA ASN A 310 -3.01 15.16 30.51
C ASN A 310 -2.50 13.72 30.62
N GLU A 311 -1.44 13.53 31.40
CA GLU A 311 -0.84 12.24 31.70
C GLU A 311 -1.80 11.33 32.46
N ALA A 312 -2.48 11.84 33.50
CA ALA A 312 -3.48 11.08 34.25
C ALA A 312 -4.69 10.70 33.38
N ILE A 313 -5.20 11.63 32.58
CA ILE A 313 -6.32 11.38 31.65
C ILE A 313 -5.95 10.30 30.62
N LEU A 314 -4.74 10.39 30.04
CA LEU A 314 -4.25 9.42 29.06
C LEU A 314 -4.07 8.04 29.71
N GLN A 315 -3.42 7.98 30.87
CA GLN A 315 -3.19 6.74 31.59
C GLN A 315 -4.52 6.06 31.93
N LYS A 316 -5.51 6.83 32.39
CA LYS A 316 -6.86 6.34 32.67
C LYS A 316 -7.54 5.76 31.43
N ALA A 317 -7.47 6.45 30.29
CA ALA A 317 -8.02 5.95 29.04
C ALA A 317 -7.32 4.64 28.61
N ILE A 318 -6.00 4.56 28.71
CA ILE A 318 -5.21 3.37 28.38
C ILE A 318 -5.59 2.20 29.29
N GLU A 319 -5.63 2.40 30.60
CA GLU A 319 -5.98 1.36 31.58
C GLU A 319 -7.41 0.87 31.40
N SER A 320 -8.36 1.79 31.21
CA SER A 320 -9.75 1.45 30.98
C SER A 320 -9.95 0.61 29.72
N VAL A 321 -9.21 0.89 28.64
CA VAL A 321 -9.22 0.08 27.41
C VAL A 321 -8.53 -1.28 27.64
N LYS A 322 -7.39 -1.32 28.33
CA LYS A 322 -6.67 -2.58 28.62
C LYS A 322 -7.48 -3.53 29.49
N ASN A 323 -8.17 -3.00 30.50
CA ASN A 323 -8.99 -3.76 31.44
C ASN A 323 -10.41 -4.01 30.92
N LYS A 324 -10.76 -3.47 29.75
CA LYS A 324 -12.05 -3.61 29.04
C LYS A 324 -13.24 -2.92 29.70
N ASP A 325 -13.01 -2.00 30.65
CA ASP A 325 -14.05 -1.09 31.16
C ASP A 325 -14.53 -0.14 30.06
N THR A 326 -13.62 0.23 29.15
CA THR A 326 -13.93 0.91 27.89
C THR A 326 -13.60 0.01 26.71
N GLN A 327 -14.48 -0.03 25.72
CA GLN A 327 -14.25 -0.74 24.46
C GLN A 327 -14.26 0.23 23.29
N PHE A 328 -13.60 -0.13 22.19
CA PHE A 328 -13.71 0.62 20.95
C PHE A 328 -15.14 0.51 20.41
N ALA A 329 -15.74 1.62 19.99
CA ALA A 329 -17.15 1.62 19.58
C ALA A 329 -17.40 0.73 18.33
N ILE A 330 -16.38 0.60 17.48
CA ILE A 330 -16.39 -0.23 16.27
C ILE A 330 -16.49 -1.74 16.56
N GLU A 331 -16.22 -2.18 17.80
CA GLU A 331 -16.41 -3.59 18.20
C GLU A 331 -17.87 -3.99 18.31
N ASP A 332 -18.77 -3.02 18.51
CA ASP A 332 -20.22 -3.23 18.53
C ASP A 332 -20.93 -2.00 17.95
N PRO A 333 -20.89 -1.83 16.61
CA PRO A 333 -21.38 -0.62 15.94
C PRO A 333 -22.91 -0.46 16.04
N ASP A 334 -23.64 -1.54 16.33
CA ASP A 334 -25.09 -1.58 16.48
C ASP A 334 -25.58 -1.04 17.83
N LEU A 335 -24.70 -0.99 18.84
CA LEU A 335 -25.08 -0.40 20.10
C LEU A 335 -25.54 1.03 19.87
N ARG A 336 -26.74 1.34 20.36
CA ARG A 336 -27.36 2.66 20.17
C ARG A 336 -26.45 3.81 20.60
N LYS A 337 -25.59 3.60 21.60
CA LYS A 337 -24.60 4.60 22.07
C LYS A 337 -23.37 4.77 21.15
N ASN A 338 -23.07 3.77 20.31
CA ASN A 338 -21.95 3.76 19.36
C ASN A 338 -22.35 4.29 17.97
N HIS A 339 -23.64 4.44 17.71
CA HIS A 339 -24.14 4.92 16.42
C HIS A 339 -24.18 6.46 16.33
N PRO A 340 -23.73 7.08 15.22
CA PRO A 340 -23.68 8.54 15.06
C PRO A 340 -25.06 9.19 15.13
N LYS A 341 -25.18 10.32 15.85
CA LYS A 341 -26.49 10.97 16.09
C LYS A 341 -26.75 12.21 15.26
N THR A 342 -25.70 12.88 14.83
CA THR A 342 -25.82 14.11 14.05
C THR A 342 -24.88 14.02 12.86
N LEU A 343 -25.42 14.32 11.69
CA LEU A 343 -24.67 14.40 10.45
C LEU A 343 -24.95 15.75 9.79
N PHE A 344 -23.90 16.55 9.60
CA PHE A 344 -23.99 17.77 8.80
C PHE A 344 -23.61 17.46 7.36
N VAL A 345 -24.49 17.78 6.41
CA VAL A 345 -24.25 17.60 4.98
C VAL A 345 -24.31 18.96 4.30
N TRP A 346 -23.16 19.42 3.79
CA TRP A 346 -23.06 20.65 3.02
C TRP A 346 -22.08 20.46 1.87
N ARG A 347 -22.31 21.16 0.75
CA ARG A 347 -21.50 21.03 -0.49
C ARG A 347 -21.39 19.58 -1.01
N SER A 348 -22.34 18.74 -0.61
CA SER A 348 -22.43 17.33 -0.97
C SER A 348 -23.89 16.98 -1.21
N ASN A 349 -24.13 16.18 -2.25
CA ASN A 349 -25.42 15.54 -2.49
C ASN A 349 -25.29 14.05 -2.10
N LEU A 350 -25.01 13.80 -0.82
CA LEU A 350 -24.60 12.48 -0.32
C LEU A 350 -25.55 11.37 -0.77
N ILE A 351 -26.84 11.52 -0.49
CA ILE A 351 -27.84 10.46 -0.64
C ILE A 351 -28.05 10.05 -2.10
N SER A 352 -27.98 11.00 -3.05
CA SER A 352 -28.31 10.72 -4.46
C SER A 352 -27.12 10.78 -5.42
N SER A 353 -25.90 10.89 -4.90
CA SER A 353 -24.69 10.93 -5.72
C SER A 353 -23.59 10.00 -5.18
N SER A 354 -23.10 10.26 -3.96
CA SER A 354 -21.91 9.56 -3.46
C SER A 354 -22.20 8.35 -2.59
N ALA A 355 -23.45 8.16 -2.12
CA ALA A 355 -23.87 7.03 -1.30
C ALA A 355 -23.92 5.72 -2.11
N LYS A 356 -22.89 4.87 -1.95
CA LYS A 356 -22.94 3.49 -2.45
C LYS A 356 -23.83 2.69 -1.50
N GLY A 357 -24.80 1.96 -2.05
CA GLY A 357 -25.80 1.27 -1.25
C GLY A 357 -26.84 2.21 -0.64
N GLN A 358 -27.44 3.09 -1.45
CA GLN A 358 -28.41 4.11 -1.01
C GLN A 358 -29.52 3.57 -0.10
N GLU A 359 -30.07 2.38 -0.39
CA GLU A 359 -31.12 1.77 0.43
C GLU A 359 -30.67 1.47 1.87
N TYR A 360 -29.38 1.19 2.09
CA TYR A 360 -28.82 1.01 3.43
C TYR A 360 -28.73 2.34 4.18
N PHE A 361 -28.43 3.44 3.49
CA PHE A 361 -28.49 4.79 4.10
C PHE A 361 -29.91 5.12 4.54
N MET A 362 -30.91 4.86 3.69
CA MET A 362 -32.31 5.06 4.03
C MET A 362 -32.68 4.22 5.25
N LYS A 363 -32.50 2.91 5.19
CA LYS A 363 -32.93 1.97 6.22
C LYS A 363 -32.24 2.16 7.59
N HIS A 364 -30.92 2.35 7.60
CA HIS A 364 -30.13 2.21 8.83
C HIS A 364 -29.59 3.53 9.39
N LEU A 365 -29.43 4.55 8.55
CA LEU A 365 -28.94 5.86 9.00
C LEU A 365 -30.08 6.88 9.14
N LEU A 366 -31.05 6.89 8.22
CA LEU A 366 -32.18 7.83 8.25
C LEU A 366 -33.41 7.25 8.97
N GLY A 367 -33.58 5.93 8.93
CA GLY A 367 -34.78 5.24 9.44
C GLY A 367 -35.95 5.35 8.47
#